data_AF-A0A5M9MR52-F1
#
_entry.id   AF-A0A5M9MR52-F1
#
_cell.length_a   1.000
_cell.length_b   1.000
_cell.length_c   1.000
_cell.angle_alpha   90.00
_cell.angle_beta   90.00
_cell.angle_gamma   90.00
#
_symmetry.space_group_name_H-M   'P 1'
#
loop_
_entity.id
_entity.type
_entity.pdbx_description
1 polymer ?
#
loop_
_entity_poly.entity_id
_entity_poly.type
_entity_poly.pdbx_seq_one_letter_code
_entity_poly.pdbx_strand_id
1 'polypeptide(L)'
;MEGSDETYLAAGTLAGIVVVTFTSEAYHGVETSSQAVVHERMLETTADGTQIDERRHWEPASAITTVLDAETKTNILHFGTVGGYTLAMVPTLLHNEDSFFQPPWKHSFDDIRERFDIDRDLGGLAVGRLWGLASYGEFVVAAVTIQPGDMIEYRTATEERTTLIFSRARSQITELDDTAMHPTIPDRSADYLGAKRETVLGYILFFKDGKFDKQPWSHKILYATACCAIVESHDTDLLSQARKALKWLANKIPANLTEEINKCSTPGSTIGAKSAKELSGPGQLVFEKCEICDTGIAWYSGREAQCVEGHVFVRCGLTSLSIQDPGISKFCSVCATEYLNEDLVEASYGTDIPEATRILFDAFDTCIYCNGKFCA
;
A
#
# COMPACT_ATOMS: atom_id res chain seq x y z
N MET A 1 -10.86 19.17 30.45
CA MET A 1 -12.14 19.08 29.73
C MET A 1 -12.08 17.80 28.93
N GLU A 2 -12.66 16.74 29.47
CA GLU A 2 -12.81 15.44 28.82
C GLU A 2 -13.79 15.63 27.66
N GLY A 3 -13.29 15.55 26.42
CA GLY A 3 -14.15 15.53 25.25
C GLY A 3 -14.82 14.17 25.19
N SER A 4 -16.14 14.14 25.29
CA SER A 4 -16.95 12.97 24.92
C SER A 4 -16.59 12.56 23.50
N ASP A 5 -16.08 11.35 23.31
CA ASP A 5 -15.72 10.80 22.00
C ASP A 5 -17.04 10.50 21.25
N GLU A 6 -17.44 11.40 20.36
CA GLU A 6 -18.65 11.29 19.56
C GLU A 6 -18.40 10.50 18.28
N THR A 7 -19.37 9.70 17.88
CA THR A 7 -19.39 8.98 16.61
C THR A 7 -20.49 9.54 15.72
N TYR A 8 -20.20 9.65 14.43
CA TYR A 8 -21.10 10.21 13.42
C TYR A 8 -21.38 9.16 12.34
N LEU A 9 -22.66 8.96 12.03
CA LEU A 9 -23.12 8.16 10.91
C LEU A 9 -23.80 9.06 9.88
N ALA A 10 -23.29 9.08 8.66
CA ALA A 10 -23.88 9.84 7.57
C ALA A 10 -24.53 8.92 6.54
N ALA A 11 -25.72 9.28 6.09
CA ALA A 11 -26.44 8.57 5.03
C ALA A 11 -27.06 9.57 4.06
N GLY A 12 -26.96 9.27 2.77
CA GLY A 12 -27.63 10.05 1.74
C GLY A 12 -29.13 9.84 1.79
N THR A 13 -29.90 10.91 1.61
CA THR A 13 -31.34 10.87 1.43
C THR A 13 -31.70 11.38 0.04
N LEU A 14 -32.98 11.27 -0.32
CA LEU A 14 -33.48 11.95 -1.51
C LEU A 14 -33.43 13.46 -1.24
N ALA A 15 -32.76 14.22 -2.09
CA ALA A 15 -32.54 15.66 -1.96
C ALA A 15 -31.58 16.12 -0.84
N GLY A 16 -30.83 15.24 -0.18
CA GLY A 16 -29.99 15.68 0.93
C GLY A 16 -29.16 14.59 1.62
N ILE A 17 -28.77 14.91 2.85
CA ILE A 17 -28.00 14.04 3.74
C ILE A 17 -28.58 14.07 5.15
N VAL A 18 -28.56 12.92 5.81
CA VAL A 18 -28.84 12.79 7.24
C VAL A 18 -27.56 12.38 7.94
N VAL A 19 -27.25 13.08 9.03
CA VAL A 19 -26.15 12.76 9.94
C VAL A 19 -26.71 12.47 11.31
N VAL A 20 -26.36 11.30 11.84
CA VAL A 20 -26.76 10.84 13.17
C VAL A 20 -25.54 10.87 14.08
N THR A 21 -25.65 11.56 15.20
CA THR A 21 -24.60 11.69 16.21
C THR A 21 -24.97 10.90 17.45
N PHE A 22 -24.01 10.14 18.00
CA PHE A 22 -24.16 9.38 19.24
C PHE A 22 -22.81 9.24 19.96
N THR A 23 -22.83 8.87 21.23
CA THR A 23 -21.59 8.63 22.01
C THR A 23 -20.89 7.37 21.49
N SER A 24 -19.55 7.33 21.58
CA SER A 24 -18.77 6.13 21.25
C SER A 24 -19.23 4.90 22.07
N GLU A 25 -19.58 5.11 23.34
CA GLU A 25 -20.12 4.06 24.22
C GLU A 25 -21.45 3.49 23.70
N ALA A 26 -22.32 4.33 23.15
CA ALA A 26 -23.56 3.89 22.53
C ALA A 26 -23.33 3.12 21.23
N TYR A 27 -22.36 3.56 20.42
CA TYR A 27 -21.96 2.84 19.20
C TYR A 27 -21.47 1.42 19.51
N HIS A 28 -20.67 1.29 20.56
CA HIS A 28 -20.11 0.01 21.01
C HIS A 28 -21.09 -0.83 21.83
N GLY A 29 -22.31 -0.33 22.08
CA GLY A 29 -23.35 -1.05 22.83
C GLY A 29 -23.11 -1.12 24.35
N VAL A 30 -22.24 -0.26 24.88
CA VAL A 30 -21.94 -0.15 26.32
C VAL A 30 -23.04 0.65 27.03
N GLU A 31 -23.52 1.73 26.38
CA GLU A 31 -24.63 2.55 26.88
C GLU A 31 -25.91 2.25 26.09
N THR A 32 -27.00 1.90 26.80
CA THR A 32 -28.30 1.55 26.19
C THR A 32 -29.33 2.68 26.25
N SER A 33 -29.02 3.78 26.94
CA SER A 33 -29.93 4.92 27.17
C SER A 33 -29.55 6.21 26.45
N SER A 34 -28.51 6.22 25.63
CA SER A 34 -28.11 7.43 24.90
C SER A 34 -29.18 7.80 23.85
N GLN A 35 -29.48 9.10 23.74
CA GLN A 35 -30.32 9.61 22.65
C GLN A 35 -29.43 9.99 21.47
N ALA A 36 -29.67 9.35 20.33
CA ALA A 36 -29.06 9.77 19.08
C ALA A 36 -29.65 11.12 18.63
N VAL A 37 -28.79 12.04 18.20
CA VAL A 37 -29.22 13.32 17.63
C VAL A 37 -29.19 13.20 16.12
N VAL A 38 -30.31 13.54 15.46
CA VAL A 38 -30.45 13.46 14.01
C VAL A 38 -30.43 14.86 13.41
N HIS A 39 -29.50 15.07 12.48
CA HIS A 39 -29.35 16.29 11.70
C HIS A 39 -29.66 15.99 10.24
N GLU A 40 -30.69 16.63 9.68
CA GLU A 40 -31.03 16.52 8.27
C GLU A 40 -30.68 17.81 7.55
N ARG A 41 -30.03 17.68 6.39
CA ARG A 41 -29.70 18.81 5.52
C ARG A 41 -30.19 18.52 4.11
N MET A 42 -31.16 19.32 3.66
CA MET A 42 -31.60 19.35 2.27
C MET A 42 -30.66 20.24 1.45
N LEU A 43 -30.46 19.87 0.18
CA LEU A 43 -29.75 20.68 -0.79
C LEU A 43 -30.73 21.69 -1.41
N GLU A 44 -30.56 22.96 -1.05
CA GLU A 44 -31.34 24.07 -1.58
C GLU A 44 -30.42 24.99 -2.39
N THR A 45 -30.89 25.47 -3.54
CA THR A 45 -30.27 26.59 -4.26
C THR A 45 -31.03 27.86 -3.96
N THR A 46 -30.36 28.86 -3.35
CA THR A 46 -30.83 30.24 -3.46
C THR A 46 -30.56 30.70 -4.89
N ALA A 47 -31.62 30.78 -5.72
CA ALA A 47 -31.51 31.47 -6.99
C ALA A 47 -31.07 32.91 -6.74
N ASP A 48 -30.08 33.39 -7.51
CA ASP A 48 -29.52 34.73 -7.41
C ASP A 48 -30.62 35.82 -7.31
N GLY A 49 -30.84 36.29 -6.08
CA GLY A 49 -31.38 37.60 -5.70
C GLY A 49 -32.72 38.09 -6.27
N THR A 50 -33.37 37.43 -7.22
CA THR A 50 -34.48 38.06 -7.96
C THR A 50 -35.68 37.18 -8.32
N GLN A 51 -35.68 35.88 -8.03
CA GLN A 51 -36.90 35.07 -8.07
C GLN A 51 -36.75 33.83 -7.18
N ILE A 52 -37.56 33.75 -6.13
CA ILE A 52 -37.65 32.59 -5.24
C ILE A 52 -38.49 31.53 -5.98
N ASP A 53 -37.84 30.70 -6.77
CA ASP A 53 -38.38 29.39 -7.15
C ASP A 53 -37.61 28.37 -6.30
N GLU A 54 -38.19 27.97 -5.17
CA GLU A 54 -37.65 26.92 -4.27
C GLU A 54 -37.69 25.57 -4.99
N ARG A 55 -36.84 25.37 -5.99
CA ARG A 55 -36.69 24.09 -6.66
C ARG A 55 -35.91 23.15 -5.75
N ARG A 56 -36.64 22.33 -5.00
CA ARG A 56 -36.07 21.17 -4.31
C ARG A 56 -35.51 20.21 -5.34
N HIS A 57 -34.22 19.92 -5.24
CA HIS A 57 -33.55 18.95 -6.12
C HIS A 57 -33.83 17.54 -5.62
N TRP A 58 -34.92 16.94 -6.09
CA TRP A 58 -35.33 15.58 -5.76
C TRP A 58 -34.45 14.51 -6.44
N GLU A 59 -33.16 14.57 -6.17
CA GLU A 59 -32.16 13.66 -6.72
C GLU A 59 -31.60 12.74 -5.64
N PRO A 60 -31.27 11.49 -5.97
CA PRO A 60 -30.61 10.60 -5.04
C PRO A 60 -29.15 11.03 -4.83
N ALA A 61 -28.67 10.79 -3.61
CA ALA A 61 -27.24 10.77 -3.33
C ALA A 61 -26.55 9.75 -4.24
N SER A 62 -25.47 10.15 -4.91
CA SER A 62 -24.65 9.26 -5.72
C SER A 62 -23.30 8.96 -5.09
N ALA A 63 -22.82 9.82 -4.19
CA ALA A 63 -21.49 9.70 -3.65
C ALA A 63 -21.37 10.30 -2.25
N ILE A 64 -20.72 9.56 -1.35
CA ILE A 64 -20.35 9.99 0.00
C ILE A 64 -18.96 9.44 0.29
N THR A 65 -18.06 10.27 0.83
CA THR A 65 -16.77 9.81 1.36
C THR A 65 -16.33 10.69 2.53
N THR A 66 -15.40 10.18 3.34
CA THR A 66 -14.72 10.96 4.38
C THR A 66 -13.24 11.05 4.08
N VAL A 67 -12.62 12.17 4.43
CA VAL A 67 -11.18 12.39 4.28
C VAL A 67 -10.64 13.05 5.55
N LEU A 68 -9.45 12.63 5.99
CA LEU A 68 -8.77 13.25 7.12
C LEU A 68 -7.95 14.43 6.59
N ASP A 69 -8.24 15.63 7.09
CA ASP A 69 -7.39 16.80 6.88
C ASP A 69 -6.16 16.69 7.79
N ALA A 70 -4.95 16.55 7.24
CA ALA A 70 -3.78 16.37 8.09
C ALA A 70 -3.33 17.66 8.79
N GLU A 71 -3.76 18.84 8.35
CA GLU A 71 -3.48 20.11 9.01
C GLU A 71 -4.29 20.24 10.29
N THR A 72 -5.61 20.08 10.19
CA THR A 72 -6.52 20.26 11.32
C THR A 72 -6.75 18.97 12.12
N LYS A 73 -6.33 17.81 11.59
CA LYS A 73 -6.64 16.47 12.13
C LYS A 73 -8.14 16.22 12.28
N THR A 74 -8.95 16.83 11.42
CA THR A 74 -10.41 16.66 11.43
C THR A 74 -10.86 15.85 10.23
N ASN A 75 -11.90 15.04 10.41
CA ASN A 75 -12.55 14.36 9.30
C ASN A 75 -13.49 15.33 8.60
N ILE A 76 -13.41 15.36 7.27
CA ILE A 76 -14.32 16.12 6.42
C ILE A 76 -15.16 15.12 5.64
N LEU A 77 -16.47 15.26 5.75
CA LEU A 77 -17.44 14.49 4.98
C LEU A 77 -17.69 15.22 3.66
N HIS A 78 -17.55 14.51 2.55
CA HIS A 78 -17.89 14.98 1.21
C HIS A 78 -19.11 14.21 0.70
N PHE A 79 -20.00 14.93 0.05
CA PHE A 79 -21.27 14.43 -0.44
C PHE A 79 -21.56 15.00 -1.83
N GLY A 80 -22.21 14.20 -2.68
CA GLY A 80 -22.91 14.73 -3.84
C GLY A 80 -24.02 13.86 -4.41
N THR A 81 -24.87 14.49 -5.21
CA THR A 81 -26.01 13.88 -5.91
C THR A 81 -25.67 13.54 -7.35
N VAL A 82 -26.54 12.75 -7.99
CA VAL A 82 -26.40 12.42 -9.42
C VAL A 82 -26.31 13.66 -10.30
N GLY A 83 -27.06 14.74 -10.04
CA GLY A 83 -27.03 15.98 -10.82
C GLY A 83 -25.88 16.94 -10.46
N GLY A 84 -24.93 16.50 -9.64
CA GLY A 84 -23.74 17.29 -9.34
C GLY A 84 -23.97 18.39 -8.29
N TYR A 85 -25.02 18.27 -7.47
CA TYR A 85 -25.14 19.07 -6.25
C TYR A 85 -24.22 18.50 -5.18
N THR A 86 -23.52 19.38 -4.48
CA THR A 86 -22.39 18.97 -3.63
C THR A 86 -22.39 19.69 -2.30
N LEU A 87 -21.85 19.01 -1.30
CA LEU A 87 -21.74 19.49 0.06
C LEU A 87 -20.48 18.89 0.70
N ALA A 88 -19.78 19.70 1.47
CA ALA A 88 -18.76 19.24 2.39
C ALA A 88 -19.09 19.76 3.80
N MET A 89 -18.71 19.00 4.82
CA MET A 89 -18.92 19.40 6.21
C MET A 89 -17.89 18.80 7.15
N VAL A 90 -17.63 19.51 8.25
CA VAL A 90 -16.84 18.99 9.38
C VAL A 90 -17.82 18.50 10.45
N PRO A 91 -17.91 17.19 10.76
CA PRO A 91 -18.90 16.65 11.69
C PRO A 91 -18.84 17.27 13.10
N THR A 92 -17.64 17.59 13.60
CA THR A 92 -17.46 18.22 14.91
C THR A 92 -18.02 19.66 14.99
N LEU A 93 -18.37 20.26 13.86
CA LEU A 93 -18.93 21.60 13.78
C LEU A 93 -20.45 21.60 13.55
N LEU A 94 -21.13 20.45 13.53
CA LEU A 94 -22.56 20.29 13.22
C LEU A 94 -23.51 21.22 13.98
N HIS A 95 -23.10 21.74 15.13
CA HIS A 95 -23.89 22.70 15.93
C HIS A 95 -23.83 24.15 15.41
N ASN A 96 -23.02 24.43 14.40
CA ASN A 96 -22.92 25.73 13.74
C ASN A 96 -23.59 25.69 12.35
N GLU A 97 -24.39 26.71 12.03
CA GLU A 97 -25.01 26.91 10.71
C GLU A 97 -23.96 26.96 9.58
N ASP A 98 -22.74 27.43 9.88
CA ASP A 98 -21.59 27.51 8.95
C ASP A 98 -20.80 26.19 8.79
N SER A 99 -21.33 25.07 9.27
CA SER A 99 -20.64 23.76 9.21
C SER A 99 -20.56 23.14 7.82
N PHE A 100 -21.37 23.67 6.90
CA PHE A 100 -21.51 23.20 5.53
C PHE A 100 -20.84 24.16 4.53
N PHE A 101 -20.08 23.63 3.59
CA PHE A 101 -19.39 24.41 2.56
C PHE A 101 -19.31 23.64 1.24
N GLN A 102 -18.93 24.32 0.16
CA GLN A 102 -18.70 23.66 -1.12
C GLN A 102 -17.35 22.92 -1.12
N PRO A 103 -17.29 21.67 -1.59
CA PRO A 103 -16.04 20.93 -1.61
C PRO A 103 -15.04 21.58 -2.59
N PRO A 104 -13.73 21.55 -2.31
CA PRO A 104 -12.72 22.20 -3.16
C PRO A 104 -12.75 21.75 -4.62
N TRP A 105 -13.04 20.48 -4.88
CA TRP A 105 -13.15 19.93 -6.23
C TRP A 105 -14.37 20.44 -7.03
N LYS A 106 -15.34 21.11 -6.38
CA LYS A 106 -16.55 21.63 -7.05
C LYS A 106 -16.21 22.68 -8.10
N HIS A 107 -15.23 23.55 -7.82
CA HIS A 107 -14.81 24.57 -8.77
C HIS A 107 -14.36 23.95 -10.09
N SER A 108 -13.50 22.94 -10.05
CA SER A 108 -13.04 22.23 -11.24
C SER A 108 -14.17 21.48 -11.97
N PHE A 109 -15.14 20.94 -11.22
CA PHE A 109 -16.33 20.33 -11.83
C PHE A 109 -17.16 21.36 -12.60
N ASP A 110 -17.37 22.54 -12.01
CA ASP A 110 -18.09 23.65 -12.65
C ASP A 110 -17.32 24.18 -13.86
N ASP A 111 -16.00 24.38 -13.76
CA ASP A 111 -15.16 24.82 -14.89
C ASP A 111 -15.25 23.87 -16.08
N ILE A 112 -15.21 22.55 -15.85
CA ILE A 112 -15.32 21.55 -16.91
C ILE A 112 -16.72 21.59 -17.54
N ARG A 113 -17.76 21.78 -16.72
CA ARG A 113 -19.15 21.88 -17.18
C ARG A 113 -19.37 23.14 -18.02
N GLU A 114 -18.90 24.29 -17.56
CA GLU A 114 -18.99 25.58 -18.26
C GLU A 114 -18.21 25.57 -19.56
N ARG A 115 -16.99 25.01 -19.55
CA ARG A 115 -16.21 24.85 -20.78
C ARG A 115 -16.92 23.97 -21.79
N PHE A 116 -17.51 22.85 -21.35
CA PHE A 116 -18.30 21.99 -22.23
C PHE A 116 -19.53 22.73 -22.80
N ASP A 117 -20.20 23.55 -21.99
CA ASP A 117 -21.33 24.39 -22.40
C ASP A 117 -20.93 25.37 -23.51
N ILE A 118 -19.82 26.09 -23.31
CA ILE A 118 -19.26 27.06 -24.26
C ILE A 118 -18.80 26.38 -25.55
N ASP A 119 -18.04 25.28 -25.43
CA ASP A 119 -17.48 24.55 -26.58
C ASP A 119 -18.58 23.95 -27.48
N ARG A 120 -19.80 23.77 -26.95
CA ARG A 120 -20.96 23.17 -27.62
C ARG A 120 -22.12 24.14 -27.87
N ASP A 121 -21.98 25.41 -27.49
CA ASP A 121 -23.01 26.46 -27.60
C ASP A 121 -24.36 26.05 -27.00
N LEU A 122 -24.33 25.48 -25.78
CA LEU A 122 -25.52 24.93 -25.12
C LEU A 122 -26.32 25.95 -24.31
N GLY A 123 -25.85 27.19 -24.17
CA GLY A 123 -26.60 28.27 -23.53
C GLY A 123 -26.93 28.02 -22.04
N GLY A 124 -26.02 27.35 -21.32
CA GLY A 124 -26.19 27.00 -19.90
C GLY A 124 -26.90 25.67 -19.66
N LEU A 125 -27.18 24.89 -20.71
CA LEU A 125 -27.92 23.61 -20.63
C LEU A 125 -26.99 22.41 -20.44
N ALA A 126 -25.68 22.59 -20.25
CA ALA A 126 -24.78 21.51 -19.87
C ALA A 126 -25.10 20.93 -18.48
N VAL A 127 -25.28 19.60 -18.42
CA VAL A 127 -25.53 18.84 -17.20
C VAL A 127 -24.29 18.03 -16.85
N GLY A 128 -23.77 18.28 -15.65
CA GLY A 128 -22.73 17.45 -15.04
C GLY A 128 -23.35 16.40 -14.14
N ARG A 129 -22.82 15.17 -14.17
CA ARG A 129 -23.20 14.09 -13.27
C ARG A 129 -22.03 13.64 -12.42
N LEU A 130 -22.30 13.37 -11.15
CA LEU A 130 -21.35 12.76 -10.21
C LEU A 130 -21.72 11.29 -10.00
N TRP A 131 -20.77 10.39 -10.27
CA TRP A 131 -20.98 8.94 -10.19
C TRP A 131 -20.38 8.31 -8.93
N GLY A 132 -19.41 8.97 -8.31
CA GLY A 132 -18.74 8.41 -7.14
C GLY A 132 -17.70 9.35 -6.55
N LEU A 133 -17.39 9.10 -5.28
CA LEU A 133 -16.33 9.74 -4.54
C LEU A 133 -15.47 8.65 -3.89
N ALA A 134 -14.17 8.85 -3.88
CA ALA A 134 -13.21 8.03 -3.15
C ALA A 134 -12.23 8.94 -2.42
N SER A 135 -11.63 8.43 -1.34
CA SER A 135 -10.58 9.13 -0.62
C SER A 135 -9.40 8.22 -0.32
N TYR A 136 -8.20 8.80 -0.28
CA TYR A 136 -6.98 8.13 0.15
C TYR A 136 -6.02 9.17 0.74
N GLY A 137 -5.59 8.94 1.99
CA GLY A 137 -4.83 9.93 2.72
C GLY A 137 -5.62 11.24 2.85
N GLU A 138 -5.05 12.33 2.32
CA GLU A 138 -5.65 13.66 2.33
C GLU A 138 -6.40 14.01 1.03
N PHE A 139 -6.45 13.08 0.08
CA PHE A 139 -7.04 13.31 -1.23
C PHE A 139 -8.47 12.81 -1.30
N VAL A 140 -9.28 13.55 -2.05
CA VAL A 140 -10.61 13.16 -2.51
C VAL A 140 -10.58 13.14 -4.03
N VAL A 141 -11.22 12.12 -4.60
CA VAL A 141 -11.39 11.97 -6.05
C VAL A 141 -12.86 11.91 -6.38
N ALA A 142 -13.32 12.79 -7.26
CA ALA A 142 -14.68 12.81 -7.81
C ALA A 142 -14.69 12.25 -9.23
N ALA A 143 -15.57 11.28 -9.49
CA ALA A 143 -15.78 10.71 -10.83
C ALA A 143 -17.01 11.35 -11.48
N VAL A 144 -16.81 12.08 -12.58
CA VAL A 144 -17.85 12.91 -13.20
C VAL A 144 -17.96 12.71 -14.70
N THR A 145 -19.14 12.97 -15.25
CA THR A 145 -19.40 13.04 -16.71
C THR A 145 -20.19 14.30 -17.04
N ILE A 146 -19.93 14.90 -18.20
CA ILE A 146 -20.72 16.05 -18.70
C ILE A 146 -21.44 15.67 -20.00
N GLN A 147 -22.68 16.12 -20.12
CA GLN A 147 -23.57 15.87 -21.27
C GLN A 147 -24.49 17.08 -21.52
N PRO A 148 -25.02 17.24 -22.75
CA PRO A 148 -26.11 18.17 -23.01
C PRO A 148 -27.35 17.81 -22.19
N GLY A 149 -28.05 18.81 -21.67
CA GLY A 149 -29.25 18.64 -20.86
C GLY A 149 -30.56 18.67 -21.64
N ASP A 150 -30.58 19.28 -22.81
CA ASP A 150 -31.78 19.56 -23.62
C ASP A 150 -31.87 18.72 -24.91
N MET A 151 -30.85 17.90 -25.18
CA MET A 151 -30.80 17.04 -26.35
C MET A 151 -30.18 15.68 -26.06
N ILE A 152 -30.52 14.70 -26.90
CA ILE A 152 -29.91 13.37 -26.87
C ILE A 152 -28.58 13.45 -27.61
N GLU A 153 -27.49 13.22 -26.88
CA GLU A 153 -26.18 13.06 -27.49
C GLU A 153 -25.98 11.62 -27.95
N TYR A 154 -25.73 11.42 -29.24
CA TYR A 154 -25.35 10.11 -29.77
C TYR A 154 -23.86 9.91 -29.57
N ARG A 155 -23.47 9.02 -28.65
CA ARG A 155 -22.07 8.63 -28.41
C ARG A 155 -21.86 7.14 -28.65
N THR A 156 -20.70 6.80 -29.19
CA THR A 156 -20.18 5.43 -29.21
C THR A 156 -19.47 5.12 -27.88
N ALA A 157 -19.32 3.85 -27.54
CA ALA A 157 -18.63 3.43 -26.31
C ALA A 157 -17.18 3.97 -26.21
N THR A 158 -16.53 4.23 -27.34
CA THR A 158 -15.18 4.81 -27.39
C THR A 158 -15.13 6.32 -27.11
N GLU A 159 -16.27 7.00 -27.22
CA GLU A 159 -16.42 8.44 -26.97
C GLU A 159 -16.94 8.73 -25.55
N GLU A 160 -17.36 7.70 -24.81
CA GLU A 160 -17.71 7.83 -23.40
C GLU A 160 -16.46 8.21 -22.59
N ARG A 161 -16.56 9.31 -21.85
CA ARG A 161 -15.46 9.85 -21.07
C ARG A 161 -15.92 10.15 -19.66
N THR A 162 -15.26 9.53 -18.69
CA THR A 162 -15.33 9.88 -17.27
C THR A 162 -14.10 10.70 -16.92
N THR A 163 -14.31 11.82 -16.25
CA THR A 163 -13.22 12.66 -15.73
C THR A 163 -13.08 12.42 -14.23
N LEU A 164 -11.83 12.22 -13.79
CA LEU A 164 -11.49 12.13 -12.38
C LEU A 164 -10.91 13.48 -11.93
N ILE A 165 -11.53 14.09 -10.92
CA ILE A 165 -11.10 15.37 -10.35
C ILE A 165 -10.49 15.08 -8.99
N PHE A 166 -9.22 15.44 -8.81
CA PHE A 166 -8.48 15.26 -7.57
C PHE A 166 -8.43 16.58 -6.80
N SER A 167 -8.73 16.56 -5.50
CA SER A 167 -8.45 17.68 -4.60
C SER A 167 -7.99 17.20 -3.23
N ARG A 168 -7.35 18.10 -2.47
CA ARG A 168 -7.17 17.88 -1.03
C ARG A 168 -8.46 18.15 -0.25
N ALA A 169 -8.51 17.65 0.99
CA ALA A 169 -9.61 17.80 1.95
C ALA A 169 -10.07 19.26 2.15
N ARG A 170 -9.10 20.18 2.32
CA ARG A 170 -9.30 21.62 2.36
C ARG A 170 -8.23 22.26 1.50
N SER A 171 -8.58 22.76 0.32
CA SER A 171 -7.67 23.57 -0.47
C SER A 171 -8.18 25.00 -0.41
N GLN A 172 -7.45 25.90 0.26
CA GLN A 172 -7.30 27.22 -0.36
C GLN A 172 -6.63 26.95 -1.71
N ILE A 173 -7.14 27.58 -2.77
CA ILE A 173 -6.66 27.39 -4.14
C ILE A 173 -5.24 27.97 -4.21
N THR A 174 -4.27 27.21 -3.72
CA THR A 174 -2.88 27.32 -4.12
C THR A 174 -2.71 26.19 -5.12
N GLU A 175 -2.25 26.54 -6.32
CA GLU A 175 -1.91 25.62 -7.42
C GLU A 175 -1.50 24.26 -6.87
N LEU A 176 -2.14 23.17 -7.36
CA LEU A 176 -1.81 21.81 -6.94
C LEU A 176 -0.29 21.69 -6.87
N ASP A 177 0.22 21.60 -5.65
CA ASP A 177 1.64 21.37 -5.44
C ASP A 177 1.89 19.97 -6.02
N ASP A 178 2.42 19.92 -7.25
CA ASP A 178 2.72 18.71 -8.04
C ASP A 178 3.54 17.69 -7.22
N THR A 179 4.15 18.15 -6.13
CA THR A 179 4.88 17.34 -5.15
C THR A 179 4.03 16.31 -4.41
N ALA A 180 2.71 16.48 -4.30
CA ALA A 180 1.86 15.63 -3.47
C ALA A 180 1.47 14.30 -4.13
N MET A 181 1.60 14.20 -5.46
CA MET A 181 1.42 12.96 -6.23
C MET A 181 2.76 12.35 -6.66
N HIS A 182 3.89 12.96 -6.30
CA HIS A 182 5.19 12.34 -6.56
C HIS A 182 5.36 11.10 -5.69
N PRO A 183 5.88 9.99 -6.25
CA PRO A 183 6.31 8.84 -5.47
C PRO A 183 7.21 9.36 -4.35
N THR A 184 6.85 9.09 -3.10
CA THR A 184 7.70 9.43 -1.95
C THR A 184 9.08 8.86 -2.24
N ILE A 185 10.12 9.71 -2.23
CA ILE A 185 11.49 9.25 -2.42
C ILE A 185 11.72 8.18 -1.34
N PRO A 186 11.97 6.91 -1.71
CA PRO A 186 12.09 5.85 -0.72
C PRO A 186 13.23 6.17 0.23
N ASP A 187 13.03 6.01 1.53
CA ASP A 187 14.13 6.09 2.49
C ASP A 187 15.15 5.00 2.14
N ARG A 188 16.40 5.42 1.94
CA ARG A 188 17.54 4.57 1.58
C ARG A 188 18.61 4.54 2.67
N SER A 189 18.31 5.06 3.85
CA SER A 189 19.19 4.93 5.01
C SER A 189 19.45 3.45 5.33
N ALA A 190 20.66 3.15 5.80
CA ALA A 190 21.05 1.77 6.10
C ALA A 190 20.14 1.15 7.16
N ASP A 191 19.75 1.93 8.17
CA ASP A 191 18.87 1.51 9.26
C ASP A 191 17.47 1.15 8.74
N TYR A 192 16.89 1.98 7.86
CA TYR A 192 15.58 1.68 7.25
C TYR A 192 15.63 0.39 6.42
N LEU A 193 16.64 0.27 5.55
CA LEU A 193 16.80 -0.92 4.71
C LEU A 193 17.06 -2.18 5.55
N GLY A 194 17.80 -2.06 6.65
CA GLY A 194 18.02 -3.13 7.62
C GLY A 194 16.72 -3.58 8.27
N ALA A 195 15.96 -2.65 8.86
CA ALA A 195 14.69 -2.95 9.52
C ALA A 195 13.65 -3.59 8.57
N LYS A 196 13.58 -3.11 7.32
CA LYS A 196 12.71 -3.73 6.30
C LYS A 196 13.14 -5.14 5.94
N ARG A 197 14.45 -5.41 5.88
CA ARG A 197 14.96 -6.77 5.65
C ARG A 197 14.67 -7.69 6.83
N GLU A 198 14.86 -7.23 8.07
CA GLU A 198 14.54 -7.98 9.29
C GLU A 198 13.08 -8.44 9.33
N THR A 199 12.15 -7.66 8.75
CA THR A 199 10.74 -8.07 8.62
C THR A 199 10.59 -9.38 7.85
N VAL A 200 11.31 -9.53 6.72
CA VAL A 200 11.26 -10.76 5.91
C VAL A 200 12.01 -11.89 6.59
N LEU A 201 13.18 -11.60 7.16
CA LEU A 201 13.95 -12.60 7.91
C LEU A 201 13.11 -13.17 9.06
N GLY A 202 12.39 -12.30 9.77
CA GLY A 202 11.48 -12.67 10.84
C GLY A 202 10.33 -13.54 10.33
N TYR A 203 9.70 -13.17 9.21
CA TYR A 203 8.64 -13.96 8.60
C TYR A 203 9.07 -15.40 8.30
N ILE A 204 10.28 -15.59 7.75
CA ILE A 204 10.83 -16.91 7.44
C ILE A 204 11.17 -17.67 8.73
N LEU A 205 11.97 -17.07 9.62
CA LEU A 205 12.53 -17.74 10.80
C LEU A 205 11.48 -18.07 11.88
N PHE A 206 10.45 -17.24 12.02
CA PHE A 206 9.38 -17.43 12.99
C PHE A 206 8.12 -18.09 12.40
N PHE A 207 8.14 -18.52 11.13
CA PHE A 207 7.01 -19.19 10.51
C PHE A 207 6.54 -20.39 11.34
N LYS A 208 5.22 -20.44 11.64
CA LYS A 208 4.59 -21.43 12.55
C LYS A 208 5.32 -21.56 13.89
N ASP A 209 5.48 -20.45 14.59
CA ASP A 209 6.19 -20.32 15.87
C ASP A 209 7.66 -20.78 15.83
N GLY A 210 8.26 -20.76 14.64
CA GLY A 210 9.64 -21.20 14.46
C GLY A 210 9.86 -22.71 14.59
N LYS A 211 8.84 -23.52 14.28
CA LYS A 211 8.90 -24.99 14.26
C LYS A 211 9.28 -25.50 12.87
N PHE A 212 10.57 -25.72 12.64
CA PHE A 212 11.17 -26.04 11.33
C PHE A 212 10.66 -27.33 10.68
N ASP A 213 10.24 -28.35 11.43
CA ASP A 213 9.75 -29.63 10.86
C ASP A 213 8.44 -29.52 10.06
N LYS A 214 7.76 -28.37 10.08
CA LYS A 214 6.47 -28.13 9.40
C LYS A 214 6.50 -26.90 8.47
N GLN A 215 7.69 -26.43 8.14
CA GLN A 215 7.88 -25.23 7.32
C GLN A 215 7.95 -25.58 5.84
N PRO A 216 7.48 -24.67 4.97
CA PRO A 216 7.53 -24.86 3.52
C PRO A 216 8.88 -24.44 2.92
N TRP A 217 9.83 -23.99 3.75
CA TRP A 217 11.08 -23.39 3.27
C TRP A 217 12.05 -24.46 2.78
N SER A 218 12.68 -24.19 1.63
CA SER A 218 13.84 -24.97 1.20
C SER A 218 15.01 -24.76 2.17
N HIS A 219 15.87 -25.79 2.28
CA HIS A 219 17.05 -25.71 3.16
C HIS A 219 18.01 -24.57 2.78
N LYS A 220 18.13 -24.26 1.48
CA LYS A 220 18.94 -23.15 0.98
C LYS A 220 18.39 -21.79 1.42
N ILE A 221 17.08 -21.57 1.30
CA ILE A 221 16.45 -20.32 1.75
C ILE A 221 16.63 -20.18 3.27
N LEU A 222 16.35 -21.24 4.03
CA LEU A 222 16.47 -21.18 5.49
C LEU A 222 17.91 -20.88 5.94
N TYR A 223 18.90 -21.47 5.28
CA TYR A 223 20.32 -21.17 5.52
C TYR A 223 20.68 -19.74 5.13
N ALA A 224 20.24 -19.30 3.95
CA ALA A 224 20.50 -17.95 3.44
C ALA A 224 19.92 -16.87 4.36
N THR A 225 18.68 -17.06 4.82
CA THR A 225 18.03 -16.19 5.80
C THR A 225 18.80 -16.15 7.12
N ALA A 226 19.24 -17.29 7.64
CA ALA A 226 20.02 -17.33 8.88
C ALA A 226 21.38 -16.64 8.75
N CYS A 227 22.07 -16.82 7.62
CA CYS A 227 23.33 -16.14 7.34
C CYS A 227 23.14 -14.63 7.16
N CYS A 228 22.07 -14.21 6.47
CA CYS A 228 21.73 -12.80 6.32
C CYS A 228 21.45 -12.14 7.69
N ALA A 229 20.75 -12.85 8.59
CA ALA A 229 20.53 -12.36 9.96
C ALA A 229 21.85 -12.17 10.72
N ILE A 230 22.79 -13.13 10.62
CA ILE A 230 24.12 -13.02 11.26
C ILE A 230 24.89 -11.78 10.79
N VAL A 231 24.85 -11.50 9.48
CA VAL A 231 25.65 -10.44 8.86
C VAL A 231 25.08 -9.05 9.14
N GLU A 232 23.76 -8.89 9.15
CA GLU A 232 23.15 -7.53 9.13
C GLU A 232 22.24 -7.21 10.32
N SER A 233 21.73 -8.21 11.04
CA SER A 233 20.78 -7.98 12.13
C SER A 233 21.47 -7.79 13.47
N HIS A 234 20.92 -6.87 14.28
CA HIS A 234 21.28 -6.69 15.68
C HIS A 234 20.18 -7.18 16.63
N ASP A 235 19.07 -7.71 16.09
CA ASP A 235 17.97 -8.27 16.87
C ASP A 235 18.36 -9.63 17.48
N THR A 236 18.40 -9.66 18.81
CA THR A 236 18.77 -10.85 19.57
C THR A 236 17.78 -12.01 19.42
N ASP A 237 16.50 -11.72 19.23
CA ASP A 237 15.47 -12.73 19.05
C ASP A 237 15.59 -13.36 17.66
N LEU A 238 15.81 -12.53 16.63
CA LEU A 238 16.06 -13.00 15.28
C LEU A 238 17.32 -13.89 15.21
N LEU A 239 18.42 -13.45 15.83
CA LEU A 239 19.68 -14.23 15.89
C LEU A 239 19.53 -15.52 16.69
N SER A 240 18.77 -15.51 17.78
CA SER A 240 18.44 -16.70 18.56
C SER A 240 17.66 -17.70 17.70
N GLN A 241 16.71 -17.22 16.90
CA GLN A 241 15.91 -18.06 16.03
C GLN A 241 16.72 -18.59 14.82
N ALA A 242 17.59 -17.76 14.23
CA ALA A 242 18.55 -18.17 13.21
C ALA A 242 19.46 -19.30 13.73
N ARG A 243 19.94 -19.21 14.97
CA ARG A 243 20.73 -20.26 15.61
C ARG A 243 19.97 -21.59 15.73
N LYS A 244 18.67 -21.54 16.05
CA LYS A 244 17.83 -22.75 16.11
C LYS A 244 17.65 -23.35 14.72
N ALA A 245 17.44 -22.52 13.69
CA ALA A 245 17.33 -22.96 12.30
C ALA A 245 18.60 -23.69 11.84
N LEU A 246 19.77 -23.12 12.11
CA LEU A 246 21.07 -23.72 11.76
C LEU A 246 21.32 -25.03 12.51
N LYS A 247 21.00 -25.11 13.81
CA LYS A 247 21.08 -26.36 14.57
C LYS A 247 20.14 -27.43 14.01
N TRP A 248 18.94 -27.04 13.60
CA TRP A 248 18.00 -27.96 12.97
C TRP A 248 18.53 -28.47 11.62
N LEU A 249 19.07 -27.57 10.77
CA LEU A 249 19.71 -27.94 9.51
C LEU A 249 20.89 -28.90 9.73
N ALA A 250 21.77 -28.63 10.70
CA ALA A 250 22.90 -29.49 11.04
C ALA A 250 22.50 -30.90 11.52
N ASN A 251 21.32 -31.03 12.13
CA ASN A 251 20.78 -32.33 12.54
C ASN A 251 20.17 -33.12 11.37
N LYS A 252 19.62 -32.43 10.37
CA LYS A 252 18.97 -33.07 9.21
C LYS A 252 19.96 -33.40 8.10
N ILE A 253 20.96 -32.55 7.92
CA ILE A 253 21.91 -32.62 6.83
C ILE A 253 23.31 -32.74 7.44
N PRO A 254 24.11 -33.74 7.05
CA PRO A 254 25.47 -33.91 7.57
C PRO A 254 26.46 -32.89 6.97
N ALA A 255 26.13 -31.60 7.09
CA ALA A 255 26.93 -30.45 6.73
C ALA A 255 27.45 -29.75 8.00
N ASN A 256 28.69 -29.25 7.96
CA ASN A 256 29.28 -28.54 9.09
C ASN A 256 28.78 -27.09 9.14
N LEU A 257 27.93 -26.77 10.11
CA LEU A 257 27.38 -25.43 10.36
C LEU A 257 27.93 -24.80 11.65
N THR A 258 29.03 -25.32 12.19
CA THR A 258 29.56 -24.90 13.50
C THR A 258 29.97 -23.42 13.51
N GLU A 259 30.55 -22.95 12.40
CA GLU A 259 30.95 -21.55 12.24
C GLU A 259 29.75 -20.60 12.35
N GLU A 260 28.69 -20.87 11.58
CA GLU A 260 27.47 -20.07 11.52
C GLU A 260 26.74 -20.06 12.87
N ILE A 261 26.60 -21.24 13.50
CA ILE A 261 25.96 -21.37 14.82
C ILE A 261 26.68 -20.52 15.87
N ASN A 262 28.01 -20.50 15.84
CA ASN A 262 28.82 -19.69 16.76
C ASN A 262 28.66 -18.19 16.46
N LYS A 263 28.64 -17.81 15.18
CA LYS A 263 28.51 -16.41 14.73
C LYS A 263 27.15 -15.80 15.01
N CYS A 264 26.10 -16.58 15.26
CA CYS A 264 24.86 -16.07 15.85
C CYS A 264 25.04 -15.40 17.23
N SER A 265 26.21 -15.47 17.87
CA SER A 265 26.52 -14.75 19.12
C SER A 265 27.32 -13.47 18.89
N THR A 266 27.71 -13.19 17.65
CA THR A 266 28.53 -12.04 17.24
C THR A 266 27.84 -11.35 16.06
N PRO A 267 26.84 -10.49 16.33
CA PRO A 267 26.12 -9.75 15.29
C PRO A 267 27.08 -8.95 14.40
N GLY A 268 26.78 -8.82 13.10
CA GLY A 268 27.63 -8.08 12.17
C GLY A 268 28.88 -8.85 11.71
N SER A 269 28.98 -10.14 12.01
CA SER A 269 30.10 -10.99 11.57
C SER A 269 29.91 -11.47 10.13
N THR A 270 31.01 -11.68 9.41
CA THR A 270 30.99 -12.29 8.07
C THR A 270 31.10 -13.81 8.18
N ILE A 271 30.64 -14.58 7.19
CA ILE A 271 30.81 -16.05 7.12
C ILE A 271 31.64 -16.38 5.88
N GLY A 272 32.68 -17.20 6.06
CA GLY A 272 33.58 -17.56 4.96
C GLY A 272 32.90 -18.43 3.90
N ALA A 273 33.40 -18.34 2.66
CA ALA A 273 32.98 -19.24 1.60
C ALA A 273 33.32 -20.70 1.95
N LYS A 274 32.42 -21.62 1.60
CA LYS A 274 32.61 -23.06 1.84
C LYS A 274 33.60 -23.67 0.84
N SER A 275 34.35 -24.66 1.31
CA SER A 275 35.34 -25.36 0.48
C SER A 275 34.68 -26.23 -0.59
N ALA A 276 35.40 -26.52 -1.68
CA ALA A 276 34.90 -27.40 -2.74
C ALA A 276 34.44 -28.79 -2.22
N LYS A 277 35.08 -29.30 -1.17
CA LYS A 277 34.70 -30.57 -0.52
C LYS A 277 33.35 -30.48 0.19
N GLU A 278 33.07 -29.35 0.85
CA GLU A 278 31.79 -29.12 1.51
C GLU A 278 30.66 -28.90 0.49
N LEU A 279 30.96 -28.21 -0.61
CA LEU A 279 30.02 -27.94 -1.70
C LEU A 279 29.70 -29.17 -2.55
N SER A 280 30.64 -30.10 -2.70
CA SER A 280 30.43 -31.36 -3.44
C SER A 280 29.86 -32.48 -2.56
N GLY A 281 29.77 -32.24 -1.25
CA GLY A 281 29.27 -33.19 -0.27
C GLY A 281 27.79 -32.96 0.08
N PRO A 282 27.36 -33.40 1.28
CA PRO A 282 26.01 -33.14 1.78
C PRO A 282 25.64 -31.66 1.87
N GLY A 283 26.64 -30.78 1.94
CA GLY A 283 26.47 -29.33 1.97
C GLY A 283 25.83 -28.74 0.71
N GLN A 284 25.84 -29.45 -0.43
CA GLN A 284 25.20 -28.98 -1.67
C GLN A 284 23.69 -28.69 -1.53
N LEU A 285 23.04 -29.32 -0.54
CA LEU A 285 21.62 -29.14 -0.24
C LEU A 285 21.33 -27.81 0.48
N VAL A 286 22.37 -27.13 0.99
CA VAL A 286 22.26 -25.99 1.89
C VAL A 286 23.04 -24.79 1.38
N PHE A 287 24.27 -25.02 0.91
CA PHE A 287 25.20 -23.98 0.49
C PHE A 287 24.98 -23.59 -0.96
N GLU A 288 25.11 -22.29 -1.24
CA GLU A 288 25.22 -21.79 -2.60
C GLU A 288 26.66 -22.00 -3.12
N LYS A 289 26.78 -22.39 -4.38
CA LYS A 289 28.04 -22.35 -5.14
C LYS A 289 27.86 -21.41 -6.32
N CYS A 290 28.97 -20.86 -6.80
CA CYS A 290 28.97 -20.04 -7.99
C CYS A 290 28.69 -20.90 -9.24
N GLU A 291 27.72 -20.53 -10.05
CA GLU A 291 27.36 -21.23 -11.29
C GLU A 291 28.40 -21.04 -12.40
N ILE A 292 29.27 -20.03 -12.27
CA ILE A 292 30.32 -19.72 -13.25
C ILE A 292 31.59 -20.55 -13.00
N CYS A 293 31.98 -20.74 -11.72
CA CYS A 293 33.28 -21.33 -11.37
C CYS A 293 33.23 -22.39 -10.25
N ASP A 294 32.03 -22.77 -9.80
CA ASP A 294 31.77 -23.78 -8.77
C ASP A 294 32.37 -23.52 -7.38
N THR A 295 32.99 -22.36 -7.15
CA THR A 295 33.54 -21.98 -5.84
C THR A 295 32.45 -21.48 -4.89
N GLY A 296 32.76 -21.52 -3.58
CA GLY A 296 31.82 -21.09 -2.54
C GLY A 296 31.56 -19.59 -2.58
N ILE A 297 30.38 -19.20 -2.13
CA ILE A 297 29.97 -17.80 -1.98
C ILE A 297 30.04 -17.42 -0.50
N ALA A 298 30.72 -16.32 -0.19
CA ALA A 298 30.84 -15.82 1.18
C ALA A 298 29.61 -14.98 1.59
N TRP A 299 29.44 -14.79 2.89
CA TRP A 299 28.45 -13.89 3.45
C TRP A 299 29.13 -12.69 4.13
N TYR A 300 29.04 -11.54 3.48
CA TYR A 300 29.50 -10.26 4.03
C TYR A 300 28.48 -9.13 3.83
N SER A 301 27.43 -9.38 3.03
CA SER A 301 26.30 -8.49 2.82
C SER A 301 25.02 -9.30 2.58
N GLY A 302 23.88 -8.73 2.95
CA GLY A 302 22.54 -9.21 2.59
C GLY A 302 22.05 -8.69 1.24
N ARG A 303 22.81 -7.83 0.55
CA ARG A 303 22.48 -7.27 -0.77
C ARG A 303 23.38 -7.77 -1.89
N GLU A 304 24.62 -8.11 -1.56
CA GLU A 304 25.64 -8.53 -2.51
C GLU A 304 26.19 -9.89 -2.10
N ALA A 305 26.50 -10.70 -3.11
CA ALA A 305 27.15 -11.98 -2.97
C ALA A 305 28.41 -12.00 -3.84
N GLN A 306 29.51 -12.55 -3.31
CA GLN A 306 30.75 -12.72 -4.07
C GLN A 306 31.33 -14.11 -3.82
N CYS A 307 31.74 -14.78 -4.90
CA CYS A 307 32.44 -16.05 -4.82
C CYS A 307 33.94 -15.87 -4.57
N VAL A 308 34.65 -16.96 -4.23
CA VAL A 308 36.10 -16.91 -3.95
C VAL A 308 36.92 -16.33 -5.12
N GLU A 309 36.55 -16.67 -6.35
CA GLU A 309 37.21 -16.15 -7.57
C GLU A 309 36.80 -14.72 -7.95
N GLY A 310 35.86 -14.11 -7.21
CA GLY A 310 35.52 -12.69 -7.35
C GLY A 310 34.29 -12.36 -8.21
N HIS A 311 33.55 -13.34 -8.72
CA HIS A 311 32.25 -13.07 -9.39
C HIS A 311 31.25 -12.50 -8.38
N VAL A 312 30.58 -11.41 -8.76
CA VAL A 312 29.66 -10.66 -7.91
C VAL A 312 28.22 -10.82 -8.43
N PHE A 313 27.28 -11.02 -7.51
CA PHE A 313 25.86 -11.18 -7.76
C PHE A 313 25.02 -10.34 -6.79
N VAL A 314 23.82 -9.97 -7.20
CA VAL A 314 22.83 -9.37 -6.30
C VAL A 314 22.15 -10.48 -5.50
N ARG A 315 21.85 -10.21 -4.22
CA ARG A 315 21.00 -11.08 -3.41
C ARG A 315 19.55 -10.66 -3.52
N CYS A 316 18.66 -11.63 -3.69
CA CYS A 316 17.22 -11.41 -3.71
C CYS A 316 16.76 -10.81 -2.39
N GLY A 317 16.00 -9.70 -2.48
CA GLY A 317 15.51 -8.98 -1.29
C GLY A 317 14.54 -9.79 -0.41
N LEU A 318 13.98 -10.91 -0.90
CA LEU A 318 13.11 -11.80 -0.10
C LEU A 318 13.80 -13.09 0.34
N THR A 319 14.42 -13.82 -0.58
CA THR A 319 14.98 -15.16 -0.30
C THR A 319 16.40 -15.12 0.25
N SER A 320 17.09 -13.97 0.17
CA SER A 320 18.51 -13.78 0.47
C SER A 320 19.48 -14.60 -0.40
N LEU A 321 18.98 -15.43 -1.32
CA LEU A 321 19.79 -16.18 -2.28
C LEU A 321 20.43 -15.23 -3.30
N SER A 322 21.59 -15.63 -3.81
CA SER A 322 22.24 -14.98 -4.94
C SER A 322 21.45 -15.22 -6.23
N ILE A 323 21.26 -14.17 -7.03
CA ILE A 323 20.65 -14.22 -8.36
C ILE A 323 21.79 -14.38 -9.36
N GLN A 324 22.00 -15.61 -9.86
CA GLN A 324 23.18 -15.95 -10.67
C GLN A 324 22.89 -16.08 -12.17
N ASP A 325 21.63 -16.36 -12.55
CA ASP A 325 21.22 -16.55 -13.94
C ASP A 325 20.59 -15.27 -14.51
N PRO A 326 21.04 -14.76 -15.68
CA PRO A 326 20.35 -13.65 -16.34
C PRO A 326 18.91 -14.03 -16.73
N GLY A 327 17.95 -13.18 -16.36
CA GLY A 327 16.56 -13.31 -16.80
C GLY A 327 15.66 -14.10 -15.86
N ILE A 328 16.13 -14.53 -14.69
CA ILE A 328 15.28 -15.10 -13.63
C ILE A 328 14.88 -14.08 -12.55
N SER A 329 14.99 -12.78 -12.85
CA SER A 329 14.70 -11.70 -11.91
C SER A 329 13.48 -10.87 -12.28
N LYS A 330 12.96 -10.17 -11.27
CA LYS A 330 11.95 -9.10 -11.38
C LYS A 330 12.36 -7.94 -10.47
N PHE A 331 11.87 -6.74 -10.76
CA PHE A 331 12.38 -5.49 -10.16
C PHE A 331 11.25 -4.67 -9.49
N CYS A 332 11.53 -3.97 -8.38
CA CYS A 332 10.59 -2.93 -7.88
C CYS A 332 10.49 -1.82 -8.93
N SER A 333 9.26 -1.48 -9.35
CA SER A 333 8.98 -0.39 -10.30
C SER A 333 9.41 1.00 -9.84
N VAL A 334 9.71 1.17 -8.55
CA VAL A 334 10.09 2.45 -7.93
C VAL A 334 11.60 2.49 -7.61
N CYS A 335 12.12 1.52 -6.88
CA CYS A 335 13.50 1.55 -6.38
C CYS A 335 14.47 0.64 -7.14
N ALA A 336 13.99 -0.13 -8.13
CA ALA A 336 14.76 -1.08 -8.92
C ALA A 336 15.49 -2.17 -8.11
N THR A 337 15.08 -2.40 -6.85
CA THR A 337 15.59 -3.56 -6.09
C THR A 337 15.23 -4.84 -6.85
N GLU A 338 16.20 -5.73 -6.99
CA GLU A 338 16.08 -6.99 -7.70
C GLU A 338 15.61 -8.12 -6.79
N TYR A 339 14.76 -8.96 -7.34
CA TYR A 339 14.15 -10.11 -6.69
C TYR A 339 14.18 -11.30 -7.65
N LEU A 340 14.22 -12.53 -7.12
CA LEU A 340 13.97 -13.72 -7.93
C LEU A 340 12.53 -13.70 -8.46
N ASN A 341 12.34 -14.20 -9.67
CA ASN A 341 11.03 -14.41 -10.27
C ASN A 341 10.61 -15.88 -10.09
N GLU A 342 9.65 -16.12 -9.20
CA GLU A 342 9.06 -17.41 -8.87
C GLU A 342 8.65 -18.22 -10.10
N ASP A 343 8.21 -17.57 -11.18
CA ASP A 343 7.76 -18.24 -12.41
C ASP A 343 8.93 -18.70 -13.30
N LEU A 344 10.14 -18.18 -13.08
CA LEU A 344 11.32 -18.43 -13.91
C LEU A 344 12.41 -19.26 -13.19
N VAL A 345 12.28 -19.43 -11.87
CA VAL A 345 13.28 -20.10 -11.01
C VAL A 345 13.29 -21.63 -11.13
N GLU A 346 12.23 -22.24 -11.68
CA GLU A 346 12.11 -23.70 -11.83
C GLU A 346 13.25 -24.33 -12.63
N ALA A 347 13.79 -23.61 -13.62
CA ALA A 347 14.85 -24.12 -14.50
C ALA A 347 16.20 -24.32 -13.78
N SER A 348 16.51 -23.49 -12.77
CA SER A 348 17.87 -23.38 -12.22
C SER A 348 18.00 -23.96 -10.80
N TYR A 349 16.89 -24.12 -10.06
CA TYR A 349 16.94 -24.43 -8.61
C TYR A 349 16.16 -25.69 -8.15
N GLY A 350 15.53 -26.44 -9.06
CA GLY A 350 14.69 -27.59 -8.71
C GLY A 350 13.33 -27.18 -8.12
N THR A 351 12.53 -28.14 -7.60
CA THR A 351 11.12 -27.90 -7.25
C THR A 351 10.89 -27.17 -5.92
N ASP A 352 11.82 -27.25 -4.97
CA ASP A 352 11.57 -26.81 -3.58
C ASP A 352 11.75 -25.29 -3.39
N ILE A 353 12.57 -24.65 -4.23
CA ILE A 353 12.81 -23.21 -4.17
C ILE A 353 11.67 -22.40 -4.81
N PRO A 354 11.13 -22.75 -5.99
CA PRO A 354 9.97 -22.08 -6.58
C PRO A 354 8.78 -21.99 -5.63
N GLU A 355 8.38 -23.10 -4.97
CA GLU A 355 7.24 -23.11 -4.06
C GLU A 355 7.46 -22.20 -2.84
N ALA A 356 8.64 -22.29 -2.21
CA ALA A 356 9.00 -21.41 -1.10
C ALA A 356 9.06 -19.93 -1.52
N THR A 357 9.51 -19.66 -2.74
CA THR A 357 9.58 -18.31 -3.32
C THR A 357 8.18 -17.76 -3.58
N ARG A 358 7.26 -18.58 -4.11
CA ARG A 358 5.86 -18.19 -4.31
C ARG A 358 5.17 -17.82 -3.00
N ILE A 359 5.35 -18.62 -1.94
CA ILE A 359 4.81 -18.30 -0.60
C ILE A 359 5.32 -16.95 -0.09
N LEU A 360 6.59 -16.61 -0.35
CA LEU A 360 7.13 -15.30 0.01
C LEU A 360 6.51 -14.17 -0.80
N PHE A 361 6.25 -14.35 -2.10
CA PHE A 361 5.58 -13.33 -2.91
C PHE A 361 4.09 -13.20 -2.64
N ASP A 362 3.42 -14.27 -2.21
CA ASP A 362 2.03 -14.19 -1.72
C ASP A 362 1.96 -13.37 -0.41
N ALA A 363 2.98 -13.49 0.45
CA ALA A 363 3.06 -12.73 1.70
C ALA A 363 3.55 -11.28 1.50
N PHE A 364 4.44 -11.07 0.54
CA PHE A 364 5.05 -9.78 0.20
C PHE A 364 4.81 -9.47 -1.27
N ASP A 365 3.57 -9.08 -1.60
CA ASP A 365 3.09 -8.79 -2.96
C ASP A 365 3.57 -7.43 -3.53
N THR A 366 4.42 -6.73 -2.76
CA THR A 366 5.06 -5.47 -3.06
C THR A 366 6.48 -5.46 -2.49
N CYS A 367 7.34 -4.61 -3.04
CA CYS A 367 8.71 -4.51 -2.57
C CYS A 367 8.77 -3.95 -1.15
N ILE A 368 9.46 -4.67 -0.27
CA ILE A 368 9.59 -4.38 1.17
C ILE A 368 10.23 -3.02 1.49
N TYR A 369 10.92 -2.41 0.53
CA TYR A 369 11.62 -1.13 0.70
C TYR A 369 10.81 0.08 0.20
N CYS A 370 10.02 -0.09 -0.87
CA CYS A 370 9.39 1.01 -1.60
C CYS A 370 7.86 0.88 -1.67
N ASN A 371 7.28 -0.27 -1.30
CA ASN A 371 5.91 -0.71 -1.60
C ASN A 371 5.53 -0.68 -3.10
N GLY A 372 6.51 -0.47 -3.98
CA GLY A 372 6.34 -0.54 -5.43
C GLY A 372 6.02 -1.96 -5.87
N LYS A 373 5.21 -2.07 -6.92
CA LYS A 373 4.86 -3.35 -7.54
C LYS A 373 6.08 -3.93 -8.28
N PHE A 374 6.12 -5.25 -8.38
CA PHE A 374 7.16 -5.94 -9.14
C PHE A 374 6.86 -5.90 -10.63
N CYS A 375 7.88 -5.64 -11.44
CA CYS A 375 7.85 -5.71 -12.88
C CYS A 375 8.85 -6.76 -13.36
N ALA A 376 8.44 -7.58 -14.32
CA ALA A 376 9.31 -8.52 -15.02
C ALA A 376 10.13 -7.80 -16.10
#